data_AF-A0A0P9IQ31-F1
#
_entry.id   AF-A0A0P9IQ31-F1
#
_cell.length_a   1.000
_cell.length_b   1.000
_cell.length_c   1.000
_cell.angle_alpha   90.00
_cell.angle_beta   90.00
_cell.angle_gamma   90.00
#
_symmetry.space_group_name_H-M   'P 1'
#
loop_
_entity.id
_entity.type
_entity.pdbx_description
1 polymer ?
#
loop_
_entity_poly.entity_id
_entity_poly.type
_entity_poly.pdbx_seq_one_letter_code
_entity_poly.pdbx_strand_id
1 'polypeptide(L)'
;MSASPPPQDAAPATTNDHDEPQQAQATELPGPGAFLKGVVGQPVVVRLNSGVDYRGVLSCLDGYMNIALEQTEEWVDGRKTNDYGDAFVRGNNVLYISRI
;
A
#
# COMPACT_ATOMS: atom_id res chain seq x y z
N MET A 1 35.64 12.56 -60.96
CA MET A 1 34.56 12.78 -61.94
C MET A 1 33.68 11.55 -61.95
N SER A 2 32.37 11.74 -61.79
CA SER A 2 31.28 10.83 -62.23
C SER A 2 31.13 9.48 -61.49
N ALA A 3 29.97 8.89 -61.20
CA ALA A 3 28.55 9.21 -61.05
C ALA A 3 27.89 7.82 -60.75
N SER A 4 26.91 7.71 -59.83
CA SER A 4 26.12 6.48 -59.57
C SER A 4 25.03 6.25 -60.66
N PRO A 5 24.28 5.11 -60.77
CA PRO A 5 23.20 4.72 -59.83
C PRO A 5 22.91 3.16 -59.76
N PRO A 6 21.72 2.62 -59.34
CA PRO A 6 21.58 1.66 -58.22
C PRO A 6 20.79 0.35 -58.59
N PRO A 7 19.84 -0.16 -57.77
CA PRO A 7 19.89 -1.32 -56.85
C PRO A 7 19.06 -2.54 -57.36
N GLN A 8 18.92 -3.59 -56.53
CA GLN A 8 17.81 -4.57 -56.40
C GLN A 8 18.41 -5.91 -55.95
N ASP A 9 17.87 -6.72 -55.05
CA ASP A 9 16.74 -6.71 -54.13
C ASP A 9 16.95 -7.98 -53.29
N ALA A 10 16.77 -7.91 -51.97
CA ALA A 10 16.16 -8.95 -51.14
C ALA A 10 16.38 -8.64 -49.66
N ALA A 11 15.25 -8.37 -49.00
CA ALA A 11 15.06 -8.09 -47.60
C ALA A 11 15.52 -9.24 -46.65
N PRO A 12 15.54 -9.00 -45.32
CA PRO A 12 16.42 -9.64 -44.36
C PRO A 12 15.79 -10.88 -43.69
N ALA A 13 16.64 -11.79 -43.23
CA ALA A 13 16.30 -12.68 -42.12
C ALA A 13 17.15 -12.27 -40.92
N THR A 14 16.79 -11.16 -40.28
CA THR A 14 17.28 -10.86 -38.94
C THR A 14 16.67 -11.85 -37.98
N THR A 15 17.54 -12.68 -37.41
CA THR A 15 17.29 -13.50 -36.22
C THR A 15 16.67 -12.63 -35.13
N ASN A 16 15.54 -13.09 -34.59
CA ASN A 16 14.90 -12.47 -33.45
C ASN A 16 15.72 -12.77 -32.20
N ASP A 17 16.70 -11.93 -31.90
CA ASP A 17 17.25 -11.77 -30.55
C ASP A 17 16.27 -10.86 -29.78
N HIS A 18 15.31 -11.46 -29.08
CA HIS A 18 14.54 -10.82 -28.01
C HIS A 18 14.94 -11.46 -26.68
N ASP A 19 16.10 -11.06 -26.17
CA ASP A 19 16.44 -11.13 -24.75
C ASP A 19 15.72 -9.96 -24.05
N GLU A 20 14.44 -10.14 -23.74
CA GLU A 20 13.74 -9.27 -22.80
C GLU A 20 13.78 -9.94 -21.42
N PRO A 21 14.47 -9.38 -20.41
CA PRO A 21 14.41 -9.93 -19.07
C PRO A 21 12.99 -9.73 -18.56
N GLN A 22 12.24 -10.83 -18.58
CA GLN A 22 10.89 -10.93 -18.04
C GLN A 22 10.90 -10.36 -16.61
N GLN A 23 10.35 -9.16 -16.44
CA GLN A 23 10.27 -8.51 -15.14
C GLN A 23 9.52 -9.46 -14.22
N ALA A 24 10.25 -10.05 -13.27
CA ALA A 24 9.68 -10.89 -12.25
C ALA A 24 8.64 -10.05 -11.50
N GLN A 25 7.36 -10.29 -11.78
CA GLN A 25 6.27 -9.81 -10.96
C GLN A 25 6.51 -10.41 -9.58
N ALA A 26 7.10 -9.63 -8.68
CA ALA A 26 7.25 -10.01 -7.30
C ALA A 26 5.84 -10.22 -6.77
N THR A 27 5.43 -11.47 -6.65
CA THR A 27 4.22 -11.85 -5.92
C THR A 27 4.41 -11.27 -4.52
N GLU A 28 3.76 -10.14 -4.21
CA GLU A 28 3.77 -9.57 -2.86
C GLU A 28 3.20 -10.66 -1.94
N LEU A 29 4.09 -11.39 -1.28
CA LEU A 29 3.74 -12.40 -0.30
C LEU A 29 2.88 -11.74 0.78
N PRO A 30 1.88 -12.44 1.33
CA PRO A 30 0.99 -11.89 2.34
C PRO A 30 1.80 -11.63 3.62
N GLY A 31 2.36 -10.43 3.69
CA GLY A 31 3.16 -9.94 4.81
C GLY A 31 2.41 -8.83 5.53
N PRO A 32 2.79 -8.51 6.79
CA PRO A 32 2.19 -7.44 7.55
C PRO A 32 2.20 -6.09 6.80
N GLY A 33 3.27 -5.78 6.07
CA GLY A 33 3.34 -4.57 5.25
C GLY A 33 2.32 -4.53 4.11
N ALA A 34 2.03 -5.67 3.48
CA ALA A 34 1.01 -5.75 2.43
C ALA A 34 -0.40 -5.55 3.00
N PHE A 35 -0.68 -6.11 4.18
CA PHE A 35 -1.93 -5.84 4.91
C PHE A 35 -2.08 -4.35 5.21
N LEU A 36 -1.03 -3.72 5.75
CA LEU A 36 -1.02 -2.30 6.11
C LEU A 36 -1.28 -1.39 4.91
N LYS A 37 -0.63 -1.64 3.76
CA LYS A 37 -0.92 -0.91 2.52
C LYS A 37 -2.39 -1.05 2.08
N GLY A 38 -2.97 -2.24 2.25
CA GLY A 38 -4.35 -2.52 1.87
C GLY A 38 -5.41 -1.98 2.83
N VAL A 39 -5.05 -1.52 4.03
CA VAL A 39 -6.02 -0.94 4.99
C VAL A 39 -6.02 0.59 4.99
N VAL A 40 -5.03 1.24 4.38
CA VAL A 40 -5.03 2.71 4.22
C VAL A 40 -6.27 3.15 3.44
N GLY A 41 -6.93 4.21 3.92
CA GLY A 41 -8.19 4.74 3.41
C GLY A 41 -9.43 3.94 3.80
N GLN A 42 -9.30 2.85 4.57
CA GLN A 42 -10.42 2.02 4.99
C GLN A 42 -10.82 2.32 6.45
N PRO A 43 -12.10 2.12 6.81
CA PRO A 43 -12.53 2.08 8.21
C PRO A 43 -11.84 0.94 8.96
N VAL A 44 -11.23 1.26 10.09
CA VAL A 44 -10.50 0.32 10.94
C VAL A 44 -10.87 0.48 12.41
N VAL A 45 -10.62 -0.60 13.16
CA VAL A 45 -10.53 -0.57 14.63
C VAL A 45 -9.06 -0.66 15.01
N VAL A 46 -8.60 0.30 15.81
CA VAL A 46 -7.30 0.30 16.47
C VAL A 46 -7.54 0.05 17.95
N ARG A 47 -7.24 -1.17 18.41
CA ARG A 47 -7.30 -1.52 19.83
C ARG A 47 -6.02 -1.08 20.50
N LEU A 48 -6.12 -0.32 21.58
CA LEU A 48 -4.97 0.02 22.42
C LEU A 48 -4.69 -1.06 23.46
N ASN A 49 -3.45 -1.05 23.98
CA ASN A 49 -3.04 -1.89 25.11
C ASN A 49 -3.88 -1.67 26.38
N SER A 50 -4.54 -0.53 26.51
CA SER A 50 -5.48 -0.22 27.59
C SER A 50 -6.82 -0.96 27.48
N GLY A 51 -7.11 -1.56 26.33
CA GLY A 51 -8.43 -2.14 26.04
C GLY A 51 -9.39 -1.18 25.34
N VAL A 52 -9.04 0.10 25.17
CA VAL A 52 -9.86 1.09 24.45
C VAL A 52 -9.77 0.86 22.94
N ASP A 53 -10.91 0.98 22.26
CA ASP A 53 -11.02 0.92 20.80
C ASP A 53 -11.12 2.33 20.21
N TYR A 54 -10.22 2.66 19.28
CA TYR A 54 -10.42 3.80 18.38
C TYR A 54 -10.92 3.29 17.04
N ARG A 55 -12.04 3.83 16.57
CA ARG A 55 -12.64 3.46 15.28
C ARG A 55 -12.59 4.68 14.37
N GLY A 56 -12.07 4.54 13.17
CA GLY A 56 -11.94 5.66 12.25
C GLY A 56 -11.42 5.22 10.89
N VAL A 57 -11.25 6.17 9.98
CA VAL A 57 -10.64 5.92 8.67
C VAL A 57 -9.13 6.02 8.82
N LEU A 58 -8.41 4.98 8.39
CA LEU A 58 -6.95 4.96 8.45
C LEU A 58 -6.35 5.89 7.40
N SER A 59 -5.88 7.06 7.79
CA SER A 59 -5.31 8.06 6.87
C SER A 59 -3.88 7.69 6.47
N CYS A 60 -3.01 7.40 7.45
CA CYS A 60 -1.65 6.93 7.20
C CYS A 60 -1.07 6.18 8.41
N LEU A 61 0.02 5.44 8.16
CA LEU A 61 0.84 4.82 9.19
C LEU A 61 2.32 4.75 8.79
N ASP A 62 3.21 4.60 9.77
CA ASP A 62 4.65 4.50 9.55
C ASP A 62 5.25 3.13 9.99
N GLY A 63 6.56 2.96 9.80
CA GLY A 63 7.28 1.74 10.19
C GLY A 63 7.36 1.50 11.70
N TYR A 64 6.97 2.48 12.53
CA TYR A 64 6.85 2.36 13.99
C TYR A 64 5.40 2.15 14.44
N MET A 65 4.48 1.95 13.50
CA MET A 65 3.05 1.80 13.73
C MET A 65 2.40 3.04 14.37
N ASN A 66 2.95 4.23 14.19
CA ASN A 66 2.19 5.45 14.49
C ASN A 66 1.08 5.61 13.44
N ILE A 67 -0.11 6.02 13.88
CA ILE A 67 -1.33 5.98 13.07
C ILE A 67 -1.99 7.35 13.08
N ALA A 68 -2.32 7.86 11.90
CA ALA A 68 -3.27 8.95 11.75
C ALA A 68 -4.64 8.37 11.38
N LEU A 69 -5.66 8.72 12.17
CA LEU A 69 -7.05 8.35 11.94
C LEU A 69 -7.86 9.61 11.67
N GLU A 70 -8.81 9.50 10.75
CA GLU A 70 -9.84 10.51 10.48
C GLU A 70 -11.19 9.99 10.98
N GLN A 71 -12.12 10.90 11.27
CA GLN A 71 -13.48 10.56 11.73
C GLN A 71 -13.47 9.59 12.94
N THR A 72 -12.54 9.83 13.85
CA THR A 72 -12.21 8.92 14.94
C THR A 72 -13.23 9.00 16.07
N GLU A 73 -13.74 7.84 16.45
CA GLU A 73 -14.59 7.62 17.61
C GLU A 73 -13.86 6.78 18.65
N GLU A 74 -14.07 7.08 19.93
CA GLU A 74 -13.58 6.25 21.03
C GLU A 74 -14.69 5.36 21.56
N TRP A 75 -14.31 4.10 21.80
CA TRP A 75 -15.18 3.06 22.27
C TRP A 75 -14.54 2.38 23.49
N VAL A 76 -15.23 2.47 24.63
CA VAL A 76 -14.84 1.81 25.88
C VAL A 76 -15.93 0.79 26.23
N ASP A 77 -15.54 -0.45 26.47
CA ASP A 77 -16.47 -1.56 26.78
C ASP A 77 -17.63 -1.69 25.77
N GLY A 78 -17.33 -1.46 24.48
CA GLY A 78 -18.30 -1.57 23.39
C GLY A 78 -19.29 -0.41 23.30
N ARG A 79 -19.11 0.67 24.07
CA ARG A 79 -19.92 1.89 23.98
C ARG A 79 -19.09 3.06 23.47
N LYS A 80 -19.65 3.81 22.53
CA LYS A 80 -19.06 5.07 22.07
C LYS A 80 -19.04 6.07 23.23
N THR A 81 -17.85 6.50 23.62
CA THR A 81 -17.62 7.45 24.72
C THR A 81 -17.30 8.85 24.21
N ASN A 82 -16.65 8.95 23.06
CA ASN A 82 -16.21 10.25 22.54
C ASN A 82 -16.08 10.28 21.01
N ASP A 83 -16.07 11.50 20.47
CA ASP A 83 -15.82 11.84 19.07
C ASP A 83 -14.59 12.75 18.98
N TYR A 84 -13.53 12.26 18.36
CA TYR A 84 -12.26 12.96 18.24
C TYR A 84 -12.04 13.61 16.87
N GLY A 85 -12.68 13.11 15.82
CA GLY A 85 -12.41 13.58 14.45
C GLY A 85 -11.01 13.15 14.01
N ASP A 86 -10.09 14.08 13.84
CA ASP A 86 -8.72 13.76 13.43
C ASP A 86 -7.88 13.39 14.67
N ALA A 87 -7.32 12.19 14.68
CA ALA A 87 -6.57 11.65 15.81
C ALA A 87 -5.22 11.08 15.38
N PHE A 88 -4.22 11.20 16.25
CA PHE A 88 -2.90 10.60 16.07
C PHE A 88 -2.59 9.64 17.23
N VAL A 89 -2.41 8.37 16.91
CA VAL A 89 -2.14 7.30 17.87
C VAL A 89 -0.69 6.87 17.76
N ARG A 90 0.02 6.85 18.89
CA ARG A 90 1.42 6.40 18.95
C ARG A 90 1.51 4.88 18.92
N GLY A 91 2.38 4.34 18.07
CA GLY A 91 2.42 2.90 17.76
C GLY A 91 2.75 1.97 18.91
N ASN A 92 3.51 2.43 19.91
CA ASN A 92 3.82 1.63 21.11
C ASN A 92 2.59 1.37 22.00
N ASN A 93 1.48 2.07 21.78
CA ASN A 93 0.22 1.84 22.51
C ASN A 93 -0.75 0.93 21.76
N VAL A 94 -0.45 0.58 20.50
CA VAL A 94 -1.33 -0.21 19.64
C VAL A 94 -1.16 -1.70 19.95
N LEU A 95 -2.28 -2.37 20.18
CA LEU A 95 -2.34 -3.83 20.35
C LEU A 95 -2.60 -4.52 19.00
N TYR A 96 -3.62 -4.09 18.26
CA TYR A 96 -3.89 -4.58 16.91
C TYR A 96 -4.66 -3.56 16.07
N ILE A 97 -4.64 -3.79 14.75
CA ILE A 97 -5.47 -3.09 13.76
C ILE A 97 -6.31 -4.14 13.04
N SER A 98 -7.62 -3.91 12.96
CA SER A 98 -8.53 -4.74 12.15
C SER A 98 -9.38 -3.87 11.24
N ARG A 99 -9.77 -4.40 10.07
CA ARG A 99 -10.85 -3.78 9.29
C ARG A 99 -12.16 -3.91 10.08
N ILE A 100 -13.05 -2.94 9.88
CA ILE A 100 -14.45 -3.02 10.31
C ILE A 100 -15.23 -3.89 9.33
#